data_AF-A0A8T7AZ01-F1
#
_entry.id   AF-A0A8T7AZ01-F1
#
_cell.length_a   1.000
_cell.length_b   1.000
_cell.length_c   1.000
_cell.angle_alpha   90.00
_cell.angle_beta   90.00
_cell.angle_gamma   90.00
#
_symmetry.space_group_name_H-M   'P 1'
#
loop_
_entity.id
_entity.type
_entity.pdbx_description
1 polymer ?
#
loop_
_entity_poly.entity_id
_entity_poly.type
_entity_poly.pdbx_seq_one_letter_code
_entity_poly.pdbx_strand_id
1 'polypeptide(L)'
;GGGVSRFDKDATSFSNFAPQPGDTTSLSATRATTIAEDRFGIIWVGTDGGGLNALDGATGRWQRLQHDPSNPSSLSSNTVYSLHVDHHNRVWVGTRAGLDLLQRDPNTRTPAGFVSLTQSDGLANDTIYGVKTDQSGNVWMSTNYGLARYNPISGNIRNFHRTHGLQGEEFNFGAHYANDAGELFFGGTNGFNVFNPAELELHSAPPGIVLTSFSKLNLPVDTGGSLEKLQAVRLDYDENMVTFEFAATDFIAPARNRYRYMLEGFDKGWVDAGVDRRITYTNLDAGNYTLRVKAANSDGVWSDADIALPISVAPAPWRTWWAYVLYTIAGVGLLLMLGRVQQRKLAREAQYSRRLEAEVRARTLELADRNQELEVANGRLHEASHTDALTGLRNRRYLFEEISRDIDLVKRQFDSDPKGRRRACNGDIVFIVVDLDNFKPVNDTLGHEVGDKLLLAVCDSLVSSCRSSDIIIRWGGDEFLVVARETSRAEATQLAERIRAGVENCRVELRNGKAAVTTCSLGLAAYPFLPERVDLLSWQQTLSIADIAMYRAKAERNSYCGIYGASWAGTGDALLEQLKSDSDSLAENGHVQIVDSTSDSTQQHIA
;
A
#
# COMPACT_ATOMS: atom_id res chain seq x y z
N GLY A 1 -37.03 -54.57 59.97
CA GLY A 1 -36.57 -55.82 59.36
C GLY A 1 -36.11 -56.75 60.47
N GLY A 2 -36.32 -58.06 60.32
CA GLY A 2 -35.94 -59.09 61.30
C GLY A 2 -35.29 -60.33 60.67
N GLY A 3 -34.89 -60.25 59.39
CA GLY A 3 -34.38 -61.38 58.61
C GLY A 3 -35.47 -62.14 57.86
N VAL A 4 -35.26 -63.44 57.68
CA VAL A 4 -36.19 -64.38 57.03
C VAL A 4 -36.72 -65.36 58.06
N SER A 5 -38.03 -65.62 58.05
CA SER A 5 -38.66 -66.61 58.92
C SER A 5 -39.20 -67.77 58.08
N ARG A 6 -38.86 -69.00 58.46
CA ARG A 6 -39.45 -70.23 57.90
C ARG A 6 -40.52 -70.72 58.86
N PHE A 7 -41.76 -70.81 58.39
CA PHE A 7 -42.87 -71.40 59.13
C PHE A 7 -42.99 -72.88 58.80
N ASP A 8 -42.82 -73.73 59.82
CA ASP A 8 -43.11 -75.15 59.74
C ASP A 8 -44.61 -75.35 60.03
N LYS A 9 -45.35 -75.81 59.02
CA LYS A 9 -46.80 -75.99 59.11
C LYS A 9 -47.20 -77.15 60.01
N ASP A 10 -46.37 -78.20 60.09
CA ASP A 10 -46.67 -79.41 60.85
C ASP A 10 -46.35 -79.21 62.33
N ALA A 11 -45.22 -78.55 62.61
CA ALA A 11 -44.81 -78.21 63.98
C ALA A 11 -45.45 -76.89 64.48
N THR A 12 -46.15 -76.14 63.64
CA THR A 12 -46.71 -74.80 63.92
C THR A 12 -45.68 -73.85 64.55
N SER A 13 -44.43 -73.91 64.09
CA SER A 13 -43.30 -73.19 64.68
C SER A 13 -42.53 -72.38 63.65
N PHE A 14 -41.77 -71.37 64.10
CA PHE A 14 -40.94 -70.53 63.25
C PHE A 14 -39.45 -70.77 63.51
N SER A 15 -38.68 -70.96 62.42
CA SER A 15 -37.22 -70.86 62.43
C SER A 15 -36.82 -69.50 61.84
N ASN A 16 -36.03 -68.72 62.59
CA ASN A 16 -35.62 -67.38 62.16
C ASN A 16 -34.16 -67.38 61.68
N PHE A 17 -33.93 -66.83 60.50
CA PHE A 17 -32.62 -66.62 59.90
C PHE A 17 -32.33 -65.12 59.89
N ALA A 18 -31.42 -64.69 60.77
CA ALA A 18 -30.99 -63.30 60.89
C ALA A 18 -29.48 -63.18 60.60
N PRO A 19 -29.00 -61.98 60.21
CA PRO A 19 -27.57 -61.73 60.09
C PRO A 19 -26.85 -61.95 61.41
N GLN A 20 -25.75 -62.71 61.36
CA GLN A 20 -24.87 -62.94 62.51
C GLN A 20 -23.56 -62.15 62.30
N PRO A 21 -23.21 -61.23 63.22
CA PRO A 21 -21.96 -60.48 63.12
C PRO A 21 -20.74 -61.40 63.01
N GLY A 22 -19.90 -61.19 62.00
CA GLY A 22 -18.68 -61.97 61.77
C GLY A 22 -18.86 -63.32 61.06
N ASP A 23 -20.10 -63.80 60.89
CA ASP A 23 -20.39 -65.03 60.14
C ASP A 23 -20.84 -64.69 58.72
N THR A 24 -19.99 -65.01 57.73
CA THR A 24 -20.26 -64.79 56.30
C THR A 24 -21.23 -65.81 55.70
N THR A 25 -21.57 -66.87 56.45
CA THR A 25 -22.49 -67.95 56.06
C THR A 25 -23.90 -67.79 56.64
N SER A 26 -24.22 -66.60 57.16
CA SER A 26 -25.57 -66.18 57.57
C SER A 26 -26.14 -65.14 56.59
N LEU A 27 -27.42 -64.77 56.75
CA LEU A 27 -28.05 -63.71 55.95
C LEU A 27 -27.26 -62.39 56.01
N SER A 28 -27.16 -61.65 54.90
CA SER A 28 -26.33 -60.44 54.84
C SER A 28 -26.95 -59.20 55.51
N ALA A 29 -28.28 -59.06 55.51
CA ALA A 29 -28.97 -57.91 56.08
C ALA A 29 -30.34 -58.27 56.68
N THR A 30 -30.83 -57.45 57.61
CA THR A 30 -32.06 -57.72 58.37
C THR A 30 -33.34 -57.41 57.59
N ARG A 31 -33.26 -56.65 56.49
CA ARG A 31 -34.40 -56.27 55.67
C ARG A 31 -34.39 -57.09 54.38
N ALA A 32 -34.97 -58.28 54.44
CA ALA A 32 -35.31 -59.07 53.26
C ALA A 32 -36.45 -58.37 52.51
N THR A 33 -36.29 -58.22 51.20
CA THR A 33 -37.20 -57.47 50.31
C THR A 33 -37.96 -58.38 49.35
N THR A 34 -37.35 -59.48 48.95
CA THR A 34 -37.91 -60.41 47.96
C THR A 34 -37.31 -61.81 48.16
N ILE A 35 -38.06 -62.83 47.80
CA ILE A 35 -37.67 -64.24 47.90
C ILE A 35 -38.13 -64.98 46.65
N ALA A 36 -37.30 -65.87 46.12
CA ALA A 36 -37.64 -66.74 45.00
C ALA A 36 -36.92 -68.09 45.14
N GLU A 37 -37.54 -69.17 44.68
CA GLU A 37 -36.93 -70.50 44.65
C GLU A 37 -36.64 -70.88 43.19
N ASP A 38 -35.46 -71.43 42.93
CA ASP A 38 -35.13 -71.99 41.62
C ASP A 38 -35.39 -73.50 41.55
N ARG A 39 -35.35 -74.06 40.34
CA ARG A 39 -35.60 -75.50 40.12
C ARG A 39 -34.52 -76.42 40.72
N PHE A 40 -33.42 -75.87 41.24
CA PHE A 40 -32.38 -76.62 41.92
C PHE A 40 -32.56 -76.61 43.45
N GLY A 41 -33.62 -75.99 43.97
CA GLY A 41 -33.89 -75.90 45.41
C GLY A 41 -33.05 -74.83 46.12
N ILE A 42 -32.46 -73.89 45.38
CA ILE A 42 -31.82 -72.72 45.97
C ILE A 42 -32.88 -71.65 46.21
N ILE A 43 -32.94 -71.20 47.46
CA ILE A 43 -33.80 -70.11 47.90
C ILE A 43 -32.99 -68.81 47.83
N TRP A 44 -33.37 -67.95 46.88
CA TRP A 44 -32.78 -66.64 46.65
C TRP A 44 -33.49 -65.61 47.52
N VAL A 45 -32.73 -64.82 48.27
CA VAL A 45 -33.24 -63.77 49.16
C VAL A 45 -32.55 -62.46 48.83
N GLY A 46 -33.32 -61.53 48.26
CA GLY A 46 -32.89 -60.14 48.05
C GLY A 46 -33.01 -59.35 49.35
N THR A 47 -32.09 -58.41 49.56
CA THR A 47 -32.10 -57.55 50.74
C THR A 47 -31.93 -56.08 50.37
N ASP A 48 -32.36 -55.20 51.27
CA ASP A 48 -32.08 -53.76 51.19
C ASP A 48 -30.72 -53.46 51.83
N GLY A 49 -29.70 -53.23 51.01
CA GLY A 49 -28.35 -52.87 51.44
C GLY A 49 -27.39 -54.04 51.69
N GLY A 50 -27.85 -55.29 51.66
CA GLY A 50 -27.03 -56.48 51.89
C GLY A 50 -26.74 -57.33 50.65
N GLY A 51 -27.29 -56.99 49.48
CA GLY A 51 -27.17 -57.74 48.24
C GLY A 51 -28.12 -58.95 48.15
N LEU A 52 -27.72 -59.92 47.34
CA LEU A 52 -28.45 -61.17 47.11
C LEU A 52 -27.85 -62.28 47.96
N ASN A 53 -28.71 -63.10 48.57
CA ASN A 53 -28.30 -64.26 49.35
C ASN A 53 -28.87 -65.53 48.71
N ALA A 54 -28.06 -66.57 48.60
CA ALA A 54 -28.48 -67.89 48.14
C ALA A 54 -28.45 -68.84 49.33
N LEU A 55 -29.60 -69.40 49.68
CA LEU A 55 -29.73 -70.47 50.67
C LEU A 55 -29.89 -71.80 49.92
N ASP A 56 -28.93 -72.69 50.08
CA ASP A 56 -29.06 -74.06 49.60
C ASP A 56 -30.09 -74.80 50.48
N GLY A 57 -31.24 -75.16 49.90
CA GLY A 57 -32.31 -75.84 50.61
C GLY A 57 -31.94 -77.24 51.12
N ALA A 58 -30.95 -77.90 50.51
CA ALA A 58 -30.50 -79.23 50.91
C ALA A 58 -29.47 -79.16 52.04
N THR A 59 -28.51 -78.22 51.96
CA THR A 59 -27.42 -78.12 52.95
C THR A 59 -27.66 -77.09 54.05
N GLY A 60 -28.63 -76.19 53.86
CA GLY A 60 -28.92 -75.07 54.77
C GLY A 60 -27.84 -73.98 54.77
N ARG A 61 -26.88 -74.02 53.85
CA ARG A 61 -25.77 -73.06 53.78
C ARG A 61 -26.18 -71.80 53.02
N TRP A 62 -25.77 -70.65 53.55
CA TRP A 62 -25.92 -69.37 52.87
C TRP A 62 -24.66 -68.98 52.11
N GLN A 63 -24.86 -68.40 50.93
CA GLN A 63 -23.85 -67.69 50.16
C GLN A 63 -24.31 -66.26 49.92
N ARG A 64 -23.45 -65.28 50.19
CA ARG A 64 -23.71 -63.86 49.93
C ARG A 64 -23.13 -63.45 48.58
N LEU A 65 -23.90 -62.73 47.78
CA LEU A 65 -23.53 -62.16 46.50
C LEU A 65 -23.77 -60.65 46.57
N GLN A 66 -22.69 -59.88 46.64
CA GLN A 66 -22.73 -58.44 46.90
C GLN A 66 -22.13 -57.65 45.74
N HIS A 67 -22.49 -56.38 45.68
CA HIS A 67 -21.88 -55.41 44.78
C HIS A 67 -20.42 -55.17 45.18
N ASP A 68 -19.53 -55.27 44.21
CA ASP A 68 -18.13 -54.92 44.31
C ASP A 68 -17.78 -53.92 43.19
N PRO A 69 -17.54 -52.64 43.51
CA PRO A 69 -17.20 -51.62 42.51
C PRO A 69 -15.97 -51.95 41.67
N SER A 70 -15.08 -52.83 42.13
CA SER A 70 -13.87 -53.25 41.42
C SER A 70 -14.11 -54.42 40.46
N ASN A 71 -15.28 -55.07 40.53
CA ASN A 71 -15.63 -56.23 39.72
C ASN A 71 -16.92 -55.97 38.93
N PRO A 72 -16.85 -55.73 37.60
CA PRO A 72 -18.03 -55.47 36.77
C PRO A 72 -18.97 -56.69 36.62
N SER A 73 -18.50 -57.90 36.95
CA SER A 73 -19.32 -59.11 36.98
C SER A 73 -19.97 -59.37 38.33
N SER A 74 -19.87 -58.43 39.28
CA SER A 74 -20.59 -58.46 40.56
C SER A 74 -22.02 -57.91 40.42
N LEU A 75 -22.81 -58.00 41.49
CA LEU A 75 -24.20 -57.51 41.50
C LEU A 75 -24.22 -55.98 41.27
N SER A 76 -25.17 -55.44 40.50
CA SER A 76 -25.20 -53.99 40.21
C SER A 76 -25.46 -53.11 41.44
N SER A 77 -26.25 -53.60 42.40
CA SER A 77 -26.47 -52.89 43.68
C SER A 77 -26.78 -53.84 44.83
N ASN A 78 -26.35 -53.46 46.03
CA ASN A 78 -26.69 -54.18 47.26
C ASN A 78 -28.16 -53.99 47.70
N THR A 79 -28.92 -53.09 47.05
CA THR A 79 -30.37 -52.98 47.26
C THR A 79 -31.08 -53.75 46.16
N VAL A 80 -31.60 -54.92 46.51
CA VAL A 80 -32.36 -55.81 45.62
C VAL A 80 -33.86 -55.59 45.82
N TYR A 81 -34.58 -55.34 44.75
CA TYR A 81 -36.01 -55.03 44.77
C TYR A 81 -36.89 -56.16 44.23
N SER A 82 -36.39 -56.95 43.29
CA SER A 82 -37.18 -58.04 42.74
C SER A 82 -36.31 -59.21 42.33
N LEU A 83 -36.88 -60.40 42.44
CA LEU A 83 -36.30 -61.65 41.97
C LEU A 83 -37.31 -62.35 41.10
N HIS A 84 -36.86 -62.83 39.94
CA HIS A 84 -37.67 -63.62 39.04
C HIS A 84 -36.87 -64.78 38.49
N VAL A 85 -37.34 -66.00 38.74
CA VAL A 85 -36.81 -67.20 38.12
C VAL A 85 -37.68 -67.53 36.92
N ASP A 86 -37.09 -67.50 35.73
CA ASP A 86 -37.87 -67.75 34.51
C ASP A 86 -38.03 -69.24 34.19
N HIS A 87 -38.79 -69.54 33.13
CA HIS A 87 -39.06 -70.91 32.72
C HIS A 87 -37.79 -71.69 32.30
N HIS A 88 -36.72 -71.01 31.90
CA HIS A 88 -35.41 -71.58 31.60
C HIS A 88 -34.50 -71.68 32.84
N ASN A 89 -35.06 -71.43 34.03
CA ASN A 89 -34.36 -71.42 35.31
C ASN A 89 -33.24 -70.38 35.40
N ARG A 90 -33.35 -69.29 34.64
CA ARG A 90 -32.46 -68.12 34.79
C ARG A 90 -32.99 -67.25 35.92
N VAL A 91 -32.07 -66.70 36.72
CA VAL A 91 -32.40 -65.81 37.84
C VAL A 91 -32.13 -64.38 37.42
N TRP A 92 -33.21 -63.61 37.35
CA TRP A 92 -33.19 -62.19 37.09
C TRP A 92 -33.33 -61.44 38.40
N VAL A 93 -32.47 -60.46 38.61
CA VAL A 93 -32.35 -59.71 39.85
C VAL A 93 -32.53 -58.23 39.54
N GLY A 94 -33.70 -57.68 39.89
CA GLY A 94 -33.95 -56.25 39.76
C GLY A 94 -33.36 -55.52 40.96
N THR A 95 -32.43 -54.60 40.71
CA THR A 95 -31.73 -53.85 41.76
C THR A 95 -32.02 -52.34 41.65
N ARG A 96 -31.46 -51.55 42.57
CA ARG A 96 -31.51 -50.09 42.48
C ARG A 96 -30.70 -49.50 41.30
N ALA A 97 -29.73 -50.26 40.78
CA ALA A 97 -28.75 -49.77 39.80
C ALA A 97 -28.69 -50.62 38.52
N GLY A 98 -29.74 -51.38 38.22
CA GLY A 98 -29.84 -52.18 37.00
C GLY A 98 -30.58 -53.50 37.18
N LEU A 99 -30.76 -54.20 36.07
CA LEU A 99 -31.22 -55.58 36.02
C LEU A 99 -30.02 -56.51 35.87
N ASP A 100 -29.82 -57.44 36.80
CA ASP A 100 -28.75 -58.42 36.74
C ASP A 100 -29.28 -59.80 36.34
N LEU A 101 -28.61 -60.44 35.40
CA LEU A 101 -28.79 -61.86 35.07
C LEU A 101 -27.70 -62.68 35.74
N LEU A 102 -28.09 -63.60 36.62
CA LEU A 102 -27.15 -64.52 37.27
C LEU A 102 -26.53 -65.48 36.25
N GLN A 103 -25.21 -65.44 36.13
CA GLN A 103 -24.43 -66.47 35.46
C GLN A 103 -24.10 -67.60 36.44
N ARG A 104 -24.18 -68.84 35.97
CA ARG A 104 -23.84 -70.04 36.75
C ARG A 104 -22.78 -70.85 36.04
N ASP A 105 -21.93 -71.50 36.81
CA ASP A 105 -21.03 -72.53 36.29
C ASP A 105 -21.88 -73.72 35.80
N PRO A 106 -21.71 -74.19 34.54
CA PRO A 106 -22.50 -75.28 33.98
C PRO A 106 -22.38 -76.62 34.74
N ASN A 107 -21.22 -76.86 35.37
CA ASN A 107 -20.88 -78.12 36.03
C ASN A 107 -21.30 -78.11 37.50
N THR A 108 -20.98 -77.05 38.24
CA THR A 108 -21.25 -76.96 39.68
C THR A 108 -22.59 -76.31 39.99
N ARG A 109 -23.20 -75.62 39.02
CA ARG A 109 -24.46 -74.85 39.14
C ARG A 109 -24.41 -73.74 40.19
N THR A 110 -23.21 -73.39 40.64
CA THR A 110 -22.97 -72.29 41.58
C THR A 110 -22.94 -70.94 40.86
N PRO A 111 -23.27 -69.83 41.54
CA PRO A 111 -23.07 -68.48 41.03
C PRO A 111 -21.64 -68.26 40.52
N ALA A 112 -21.50 -67.79 39.29
CA ALA A 112 -20.22 -67.44 38.67
C ALA A 112 -20.05 -65.92 38.50
N GLY A 113 -21.15 -65.17 38.43
CA GLY A 113 -21.16 -63.70 38.26
C GLY A 113 -22.51 -63.21 37.75
N PHE A 114 -22.55 -61.95 37.31
CA PHE A 114 -23.74 -61.31 36.77
C PHE A 114 -23.44 -60.63 35.43
N VAL A 115 -24.47 -60.57 34.57
CA VAL A 115 -24.51 -59.63 33.44
C VAL A 115 -25.54 -58.58 33.78
N SER A 116 -25.12 -57.32 33.85
CA SER A 116 -25.97 -56.20 34.17
C SER A 116 -26.50 -55.50 32.92
N LEU A 117 -27.72 -54.99 33.03
CA LEU A 117 -28.34 -54.08 32.07
C LEU A 117 -28.72 -52.79 32.81
N THR A 118 -28.31 -51.66 32.23
CA THR A 118 -28.42 -50.32 32.84
C THR A 118 -28.93 -49.30 31.81
N GLN A 119 -29.02 -48.03 32.19
CA GLN A 119 -29.35 -46.91 31.32
C GLN A 119 -28.35 -46.76 30.16
N SER A 120 -27.07 -47.12 30.35
CA SER A 120 -26.10 -47.08 29.24
C SER A 120 -26.39 -48.12 28.16
N ASP A 121 -27.10 -49.19 28.50
CA ASP A 121 -27.51 -50.24 27.57
C ASP A 121 -28.85 -49.93 26.88
N GLY A 122 -29.53 -48.87 27.34
CA GLY A 122 -30.79 -48.38 26.77
C GLY A 122 -32.01 -48.53 27.67
N LEU A 123 -31.87 -48.93 28.94
CA LEU A 123 -32.98 -48.86 29.90
C LEU A 123 -33.41 -47.41 30.15
N ALA A 124 -34.70 -47.20 30.38
CA ALA A 124 -35.22 -45.88 30.74
C ALA A 124 -34.71 -45.41 32.12
N ASN A 125 -34.57 -46.32 33.08
CA ASN A 125 -34.10 -46.04 34.43
C ASN A 125 -33.49 -47.30 35.08
N ASP A 126 -32.46 -47.11 35.91
CA ASP A 126 -31.72 -48.20 36.55
C ASP A 126 -32.43 -48.83 37.76
N THR A 127 -33.42 -48.15 38.35
CA THR A 127 -34.14 -48.70 39.50
C THR A 127 -35.22 -49.66 39.03
N ILE A 128 -35.02 -50.96 39.27
CA ILE A 128 -35.91 -52.03 38.80
C ILE A 128 -36.76 -52.59 39.94
N TYR A 129 -38.05 -52.21 39.97
CA TYR A 129 -38.98 -52.57 41.05
C TYR A 129 -39.64 -53.94 40.94
N GLY A 130 -39.74 -54.46 39.72
CA GLY A 130 -40.44 -55.69 39.43
C GLY A 130 -39.96 -56.29 38.12
N VAL A 131 -39.85 -57.61 38.07
CA VAL A 131 -39.39 -58.36 36.90
C VAL A 131 -40.33 -59.53 36.67
N LYS A 132 -40.77 -59.72 35.42
CA LYS A 132 -41.54 -60.88 34.95
C LYS A 132 -41.10 -61.26 33.55
N THR A 133 -41.33 -62.51 33.17
CA THR A 133 -41.11 -62.98 31.79
C THR A 133 -42.42 -63.29 31.13
N ASP A 134 -42.53 -62.98 29.84
CA ASP A 134 -43.64 -63.44 29.02
C ASP A 134 -43.41 -64.86 28.48
N GLN A 135 -44.43 -65.42 27.81
CA GLN A 135 -44.37 -66.76 27.21
C GLN A 135 -43.35 -66.88 26.06
N SER A 136 -42.97 -65.75 25.44
CA SER A 136 -41.94 -65.70 24.40
C SER A 136 -40.52 -65.59 24.97
N GLY A 137 -40.37 -65.49 26.30
CA GLY A 137 -39.09 -65.37 26.98
C GLY A 137 -38.53 -63.95 27.03
N ASN A 138 -39.30 -62.92 26.66
CA ASN A 138 -38.90 -61.54 26.92
C ASN A 138 -39.05 -61.22 28.41
N VAL A 139 -38.17 -60.38 28.91
CA VAL A 139 -38.15 -59.90 30.29
C VAL A 139 -38.80 -58.53 30.33
N TRP A 140 -39.88 -58.42 31.09
CA TRP A 140 -40.59 -57.18 31.38
C TRP A 140 -40.21 -56.69 32.76
N MET A 141 -39.92 -55.40 32.86
CA MET A 141 -39.49 -54.80 34.11
C MET A 141 -40.15 -53.44 34.34
N SER A 142 -40.55 -53.20 35.59
CA SER A 142 -41.07 -51.90 36.01
C SER A 142 -39.98 -51.07 36.65
N THR A 143 -39.88 -49.80 36.26
CA THR A 143 -38.81 -48.90 36.71
C THR A 143 -39.37 -47.65 37.37
N ASN A 144 -38.51 -46.75 37.83
CA ASN A 144 -38.93 -45.43 38.28
C ASN A 144 -39.31 -44.47 37.11
N TYR A 145 -39.08 -44.89 35.86
CA TYR A 145 -39.39 -44.10 34.67
C TYR A 145 -39.94 -44.97 33.53
N GLY A 146 -41.08 -45.60 33.79
CA GLY A 146 -41.83 -46.41 32.84
C GLY A 146 -41.59 -47.91 32.98
N LEU A 147 -42.09 -48.66 32.00
CA LEU A 147 -41.81 -50.10 31.85
C LEU A 147 -40.71 -50.30 30.79
N ALA A 148 -39.93 -51.35 30.91
CA ALA A 148 -39.02 -51.78 29.86
C ALA A 148 -39.24 -53.25 29.51
N ARG A 149 -39.07 -53.58 28.23
CA ARG A 149 -39.05 -54.95 27.72
C ARG A 149 -37.69 -55.23 27.13
N TYR A 150 -37.02 -56.24 27.65
CA TYR A 150 -35.75 -56.76 27.15
C TYR A 150 -35.98 -58.11 26.47
N ASN A 151 -35.45 -58.27 25.25
CA ASN A 151 -35.41 -59.55 24.56
C ASN A 151 -34.01 -60.18 24.71
N PRO A 152 -33.83 -61.26 25.49
CA PRO A 152 -32.52 -61.84 25.76
C PRO A 152 -31.82 -62.47 24.54
N ILE A 153 -32.54 -62.72 23.45
CA ILE A 153 -31.99 -63.34 22.24
C ILE A 153 -31.41 -62.29 21.30
N SER A 154 -32.15 -61.21 21.07
CA SER A 154 -31.75 -60.10 20.19
C SER A 154 -30.96 -59.01 20.89
N GLY A 155 -31.01 -58.94 22.23
CA GLY A 155 -30.44 -57.85 23.02
C GLY A 155 -31.26 -56.55 22.96
N ASN A 156 -32.41 -56.53 22.28
CA ASN A 156 -33.21 -55.31 22.12
C ASN A 156 -33.93 -54.93 23.43
N ILE A 157 -33.80 -53.65 23.81
CA ILE A 157 -34.55 -53.03 24.90
C ILE A 157 -35.56 -52.05 24.29
N ARG A 158 -36.83 -52.17 24.69
CA ARG A 158 -37.89 -51.22 24.36
C ARG A 158 -38.49 -50.64 25.63
N ASN A 159 -38.55 -49.32 25.72
CA ASN A 159 -39.10 -48.60 26.86
C ASN A 159 -40.53 -48.11 26.55
N PHE A 160 -41.41 -48.23 27.53
CA PHE A 160 -42.79 -47.78 27.50
C PHE A 160 -42.99 -46.71 28.56
N HIS A 161 -43.87 -45.77 28.26
CA HIS A 161 -44.05 -44.53 29.03
C HIS A 161 -45.53 -44.22 29.11
N ARG A 162 -45.92 -43.16 29.83
CA ARG A 162 -47.32 -42.74 29.95
C ARG A 162 -48.00 -42.56 28.59
N THR A 163 -47.28 -42.09 27.58
CA THR A 163 -47.79 -41.94 26.20
C THR A 163 -48.20 -43.25 25.54
N HIS A 164 -47.66 -44.38 26.01
CA HIS A 164 -48.02 -45.72 25.56
C HIS A 164 -49.17 -46.33 26.38
N GLY A 165 -49.84 -45.54 27.24
CA GLY A 165 -50.98 -45.99 28.05
C GLY A 165 -50.63 -46.44 29.48
N LEU A 166 -49.42 -46.13 29.97
CA LEU A 166 -49.06 -46.44 31.37
C LEU A 166 -49.82 -45.56 32.38
N GLN A 167 -50.09 -46.10 33.58
CA GLN A 167 -50.74 -45.40 34.69
C GLN A 167 -49.96 -44.15 35.16
N GLY A 168 -48.65 -44.20 34.99
CA GLY A 168 -47.68 -43.19 35.39
C GLY A 168 -46.27 -43.62 34.97
N GLU A 169 -45.29 -42.73 35.14
CA GLU A 169 -43.88 -43.09 34.92
C GLU A 169 -43.32 -43.88 36.11
N GLU A 170 -43.74 -43.56 37.33
CA GLU A 170 -43.25 -44.21 38.54
C GLU A 170 -44.05 -45.48 38.87
N PHE A 171 -43.34 -46.60 38.98
CA PHE A 171 -43.85 -47.88 39.48
C PHE A 171 -43.38 -48.13 40.90
N ASN A 172 -44.05 -49.06 41.59
CA ASN A 172 -43.80 -49.34 43.00
C ASN A 172 -43.08 -50.67 43.22
N PHE A 173 -42.16 -50.65 44.18
CA PHE A 173 -41.46 -51.84 44.69
C PHE A 173 -42.45 -52.93 45.12
N GLY A 174 -42.26 -54.16 44.61
CA GLY A 174 -43.09 -55.32 44.94
C GLY A 174 -44.44 -55.40 44.22
N ALA A 175 -44.83 -54.36 43.46
CA ALA A 175 -46.12 -54.31 42.77
C ALA A 175 -46.05 -54.90 41.36
N HIS A 176 -45.76 -56.20 41.26
CA HIS A 176 -45.69 -56.91 39.98
C HIS A 176 -46.22 -58.34 40.10
N TYR A 177 -47.02 -58.77 39.12
CA TYR A 177 -47.67 -60.08 39.10
C TYR A 177 -47.87 -60.55 37.66
N ALA A 178 -47.93 -61.88 37.47
CA ALA A 178 -48.28 -62.49 36.20
C ALA A 178 -49.30 -63.58 36.49
N ASN A 179 -50.41 -63.62 35.74
CA ASN A 179 -51.43 -64.64 35.91
C ASN A 179 -51.20 -65.86 35.00
N ASP A 180 -52.00 -66.91 35.19
CA ASP A 180 -51.89 -68.14 34.42
C ASP A 180 -52.27 -67.96 32.93
N ALA A 181 -53.04 -66.92 32.60
CA ALA A 181 -53.36 -66.54 31.23
C ALA A 181 -52.18 -65.88 30.49
N GLY A 182 -51.11 -65.49 31.21
CA GLY A 182 -49.95 -64.81 30.63
C GLY A 182 -50.05 -63.29 30.61
N GLU A 183 -51.09 -62.71 31.23
CA GLU A 183 -51.20 -61.27 31.43
C GLU A 183 -50.23 -60.80 32.51
N LEU A 184 -49.61 -59.65 32.27
CA LEU A 184 -48.66 -59.02 33.19
C LEU A 184 -49.31 -57.83 33.88
N PHE A 185 -49.10 -57.75 35.19
CA PHE A 185 -49.63 -56.71 36.07
C PHE A 185 -48.45 -55.95 36.67
N PHE A 186 -48.45 -54.62 36.50
CA PHE A 186 -47.46 -53.74 37.11
C PHE A 186 -48.15 -52.56 37.79
N GLY A 187 -47.92 -52.38 39.09
CA GLY A 187 -48.51 -51.34 39.91
C GLY A 187 -47.58 -50.16 40.16
N GLY A 188 -48.14 -48.97 40.27
CA GLY A 188 -47.42 -47.74 40.59
C GLY A 188 -48.24 -46.80 41.46
N THR A 189 -47.95 -45.51 41.36
CA THR A 189 -48.53 -44.49 42.23
C THR A 189 -49.99 -44.14 41.90
N ASN A 190 -50.42 -44.33 40.65
CA ASN A 190 -51.76 -44.01 40.15
C ASN A 190 -52.56 -45.26 39.73
N GLY A 191 -52.31 -46.41 40.36
CA GLY A 191 -53.01 -47.67 40.08
C GLY A 191 -52.09 -48.73 39.48
N PHE A 192 -52.56 -49.46 38.47
CA PHE A 192 -51.80 -50.53 37.84
C PHE A 192 -52.12 -50.65 36.35
N ASN A 193 -51.15 -51.17 35.60
CA ASN A 193 -51.32 -51.58 34.21
C ASN A 193 -51.49 -53.09 34.12
N VAL A 194 -52.37 -53.54 33.23
CA VAL A 194 -52.53 -54.94 32.83
C VAL A 194 -52.45 -55.00 31.31
N PHE A 195 -51.71 -55.96 30.79
CA PHE A 195 -51.65 -56.22 29.35
C PHE A 195 -51.22 -57.65 29.08
N ASN A 196 -51.63 -58.17 27.92
CA ASN A 196 -51.12 -59.42 27.37
C ASN A 196 -49.95 -59.13 26.41
N PRO A 197 -48.71 -59.57 26.71
CA PRO A 197 -47.55 -59.43 25.83
C PRO A 197 -47.75 -60.02 24.42
N ALA A 198 -48.56 -61.06 24.28
CA ALA A 198 -48.80 -61.73 23.00
C ALA A 198 -49.75 -60.93 22.06
N GLU A 199 -50.58 -60.06 22.62
CA GLU A 199 -51.57 -59.26 21.89
C GLU A 199 -51.10 -57.81 21.65
N LEU A 200 -49.92 -57.45 22.17
CA LEU A 200 -49.34 -56.12 22.01
C LEU A 200 -48.90 -55.87 20.57
N GLU A 201 -49.70 -55.07 19.86
CA GLU A 201 -49.35 -54.55 18.54
C GLU A 201 -48.28 -53.45 18.65
N LEU A 202 -47.05 -53.84 18.35
CA LEU A 202 -45.88 -52.96 18.39
C LEU A 202 -45.58 -52.39 17.01
N HIS A 203 -46.54 -51.65 16.44
CA HIS A 203 -46.36 -51.00 15.15
C HIS A 203 -45.65 -49.65 15.32
N SER A 204 -44.33 -49.64 15.09
CA SER A 204 -43.54 -48.41 15.00
C SER A 204 -43.34 -48.06 13.52
N ALA A 205 -44.38 -47.54 12.88
CA ALA A 205 -44.24 -47.04 11.51
C ALA A 205 -43.35 -45.78 11.51
N PRO A 206 -42.45 -45.61 10.51
CA PRO A 206 -41.73 -44.36 10.36
C PRO A 206 -42.73 -43.21 10.17
N PRO A 207 -42.54 -42.07 10.84
CA PRO A 207 -43.46 -40.95 10.70
C PRO A 207 -43.29 -40.30 9.33
N GLY A 208 -44.40 -39.85 8.74
CA GLY A 208 -44.35 -38.84 7.69
C GLY A 208 -43.84 -37.52 8.26
N ILE A 209 -43.33 -36.65 7.40
CA ILE A 209 -42.88 -35.31 7.79
C ILE A 209 -43.62 -34.31 6.94
N VAL A 210 -44.13 -33.27 7.59
CA VAL A 210 -44.83 -32.17 6.91
C VAL A 210 -44.18 -30.85 7.28
N LEU A 211 -44.04 -29.96 6.29
CA LEU A 211 -43.67 -28.57 6.52
C LEU A 211 -44.90 -27.82 7.04
N THR A 212 -44.83 -27.33 8.27
CA THR A 212 -45.97 -26.65 8.93
C THR A 212 -45.96 -25.15 8.72
N SER A 213 -44.78 -24.55 8.60
CA SER A 213 -44.63 -23.13 8.30
C SER A 213 -43.27 -22.84 7.68
N PHE A 214 -43.18 -21.75 6.93
CA PHE A 214 -41.89 -21.09 6.71
C PHE A 214 -42.06 -19.58 6.80
N SER A 215 -40.99 -18.92 7.19
CA SER A 215 -40.93 -17.47 7.32
C SER A 215 -39.67 -16.95 6.67
N LYS A 216 -39.79 -15.76 6.09
CA LYS A 216 -38.69 -15.00 5.53
C LYS A 216 -38.51 -13.75 6.38
N LEU A 217 -37.29 -13.47 6.83
CA LEU A 217 -37.02 -12.34 7.72
C LEU A 217 -37.91 -12.33 8.99
N ASN A 218 -38.22 -13.51 9.53
CA ASN A 218 -39.16 -13.75 10.64
C ASN A 218 -40.63 -13.36 10.35
N LEU A 219 -40.98 -13.03 9.11
CA LEU A 219 -42.35 -12.82 8.69
C LEU A 219 -42.90 -14.11 8.08
N PRO A 220 -43.99 -14.68 8.61
CA PRO A 220 -44.60 -15.87 8.05
C PRO A 220 -45.08 -15.59 6.62
N VAL A 221 -44.78 -16.50 5.70
CA VAL A 221 -45.20 -16.36 4.30
C VAL A 221 -46.47 -17.16 4.07
N ASP A 222 -47.54 -16.47 3.67
CA ASP A 222 -48.75 -17.13 3.21
C ASP A 222 -48.54 -17.64 1.78
N THR A 223 -48.68 -18.95 1.59
CA THR A 223 -48.53 -19.59 0.28
C THR A 223 -49.86 -19.73 -0.47
N GLY A 224 -50.98 -19.32 0.14
CA GLY A 224 -52.31 -19.44 -0.47
C GLY A 224 -52.76 -20.88 -0.74
N GLY A 225 -52.09 -21.88 -0.16
CA GLY A 225 -52.33 -23.31 -0.39
C GLY A 225 -51.66 -24.21 0.65
N SER A 226 -51.78 -25.54 0.50
CA SER A 226 -51.12 -26.50 1.39
C SER A 226 -49.60 -26.46 1.18
N LEU A 227 -48.85 -26.20 2.25
CA LEU A 227 -47.39 -26.20 2.30
C LEU A 227 -46.77 -27.54 1.86
N GLU A 228 -47.53 -28.63 1.92
CA GLU A 228 -47.11 -29.94 1.39
C GLU A 228 -46.89 -29.95 -0.13
N LYS A 229 -47.55 -29.03 -0.86
CA LYS A 229 -47.40 -28.90 -2.32
C LYS A 229 -46.31 -27.91 -2.72
N LEU A 230 -45.59 -27.33 -1.75
CA LEU A 230 -44.54 -26.37 -2.03
C LEU A 230 -43.37 -27.08 -2.72
N GLN A 231 -43.20 -26.82 -4.01
CA GLN A 231 -42.15 -27.47 -4.82
C GLN A 231 -40.80 -26.76 -4.73
N ALA A 232 -40.78 -25.47 -4.41
CA ALA A 232 -39.55 -24.70 -4.28
C ALA A 232 -39.79 -23.42 -3.47
N VAL A 233 -38.73 -22.95 -2.79
CA VAL A 233 -38.68 -21.64 -2.15
C VAL A 233 -37.73 -20.75 -2.92
N ARG A 234 -38.17 -19.55 -3.26
CA ARG A 234 -37.32 -18.53 -3.88
C ARG A 234 -37.08 -17.42 -2.87
N LEU A 235 -35.81 -17.10 -2.64
CA LEU A 235 -35.38 -15.99 -1.80
C LEU A 235 -34.82 -14.88 -2.69
N ASP A 236 -35.26 -13.65 -2.48
CA ASP A 236 -34.63 -12.47 -3.06
C ASP A 236 -33.30 -12.16 -2.35
N TYR A 237 -32.47 -11.33 -2.97
CA TYR A 237 -31.10 -11.09 -2.50
C TYR A 237 -31.01 -10.36 -1.14
N ASP A 238 -32.09 -9.69 -0.71
CA ASP A 238 -32.22 -8.98 0.56
C ASP A 238 -32.93 -9.82 1.63
N GLU A 239 -33.51 -10.96 1.25
CA GLU A 239 -34.13 -11.93 2.15
C GLU A 239 -33.07 -12.86 2.76
N ASN A 240 -32.19 -12.29 3.57
CA ASN A 240 -31.01 -12.97 4.12
C ASN A 240 -31.31 -13.97 5.26
N MET A 241 -32.57 -14.23 5.59
CA MET A 241 -32.94 -15.15 6.65
C MET A 241 -34.20 -15.92 6.28
N VAL A 242 -34.10 -17.24 6.36
CA VAL A 242 -35.24 -18.15 6.15
C VAL A 242 -35.32 -19.12 7.32
N THR A 243 -36.53 -19.27 7.85
CA THR A 243 -36.83 -20.21 8.93
C THR A 243 -37.91 -21.17 8.48
N PHE A 244 -37.70 -22.44 8.76
CA PHE A 244 -38.62 -23.52 8.45
C PHE A 244 -39.08 -24.21 9.73
N GLU A 245 -40.36 -24.57 9.79
CA GLU A 245 -40.91 -25.40 10.84
C GLU A 245 -41.55 -26.67 10.27
N PHE A 246 -41.31 -27.78 10.94
CA PHE A 246 -41.76 -29.10 10.51
C PHE A 246 -42.52 -29.82 11.62
N ALA A 247 -43.26 -30.86 11.26
CA ALA A 247 -43.83 -31.79 12.22
C ALA A 247 -43.75 -33.22 11.68
N ALA A 248 -43.39 -34.15 12.55
CA ALA A 248 -43.55 -35.57 12.29
C ALA A 248 -45.01 -35.98 12.55
N THR A 249 -45.59 -36.78 11.66
CA THR A 249 -46.98 -37.28 11.78
C THR A 249 -47.10 -38.47 12.74
N ASP A 250 -46.30 -38.47 13.81
CA ASP A 250 -46.44 -39.37 14.95
C ASP A 250 -47.13 -38.63 16.10
N PHE A 251 -48.36 -39.07 16.38
CA PHE A 251 -49.23 -38.50 17.41
C PHE A 251 -49.13 -39.23 18.76
N ILE A 252 -48.38 -40.33 18.85
CA ILE A 252 -48.27 -41.13 20.09
C ILE A 252 -47.52 -40.32 21.15
N ALA A 253 -46.36 -39.77 20.80
CA ALA A 253 -45.61 -38.86 21.68
C ALA A 253 -44.90 -37.74 20.90
N PRO A 254 -45.64 -36.71 20.44
CA PRO A 254 -45.09 -35.66 19.56
C PRO A 254 -43.87 -34.94 20.12
N ALA A 255 -43.80 -34.78 21.46
CA ALA A 255 -42.71 -34.11 22.15
C ALA A 255 -41.39 -34.92 22.16
N ARG A 256 -41.44 -36.20 21.76
CA ARG A 256 -40.28 -37.10 21.70
C ARG A 256 -39.80 -37.38 20.29
N ASN A 257 -40.51 -36.85 19.29
CA ASN A 257 -40.10 -36.98 17.91
C ASN A 257 -38.76 -36.27 17.72
N ARG A 258 -37.85 -36.95 17.03
CA ARG A 258 -36.52 -36.40 16.76
C ARG A 258 -36.38 -35.97 15.32
N TYR A 259 -35.61 -34.92 15.06
CA TYR A 259 -35.43 -34.39 13.71
C TYR A 259 -33.95 -34.32 13.33
N ARG A 260 -33.69 -34.52 12.04
CA ARG A 260 -32.39 -34.30 11.41
C ARG A 260 -32.60 -33.51 10.14
N TYR A 261 -31.69 -32.59 9.86
CA TYR A 261 -31.78 -31.77 8.66
C TYR A 261 -30.43 -31.56 8.00
N MET A 262 -30.46 -31.16 6.74
CA MET A 262 -29.27 -30.83 5.95
C MET A 262 -29.67 -29.90 4.82
N LEU A 263 -29.00 -28.77 4.67
CA LEU A 263 -29.11 -27.90 3.50
C LEU A 263 -27.99 -28.23 2.52
N GLU A 264 -28.29 -29.00 1.48
CA GLU A 264 -27.34 -29.34 0.43
C GLU A 264 -26.83 -28.07 -0.25
N GLY A 265 -25.50 -27.95 -0.36
CA GLY A 265 -24.82 -26.74 -0.84
C GLY A 265 -24.38 -25.77 0.27
N PHE A 266 -24.78 -26.00 1.52
CA PHE A 266 -24.35 -25.21 2.69
C PHE A 266 -23.79 -26.10 3.81
N ASP A 267 -24.53 -27.11 4.24
CA ASP A 267 -24.13 -28.04 5.29
C ASP A 267 -23.18 -29.14 4.77
N LYS A 268 -22.22 -29.57 5.61
CA LYS A 268 -21.28 -30.65 5.29
C LYS A 268 -21.88 -32.06 5.45
N GLY A 269 -23.00 -32.18 6.14
CA GLY A 269 -23.68 -33.44 6.45
C GLY A 269 -24.94 -33.21 7.30
N TRP A 270 -25.56 -34.29 7.76
CA TRP A 270 -26.78 -34.21 8.58
C TRP A 270 -26.51 -33.60 9.97
N VAL A 271 -27.34 -32.64 10.34
CA VAL A 271 -27.38 -32.00 11.65
C VAL A 271 -28.51 -32.62 12.49
N ASP A 272 -28.20 -33.07 13.72
CA ASP A 272 -29.19 -33.60 14.66
C ASP A 272 -29.84 -32.45 15.44
N ALA A 273 -31.13 -32.22 15.20
CA ALA A 273 -31.89 -31.16 15.85
C ALA A 273 -32.50 -31.61 17.19
N GLY A 274 -32.29 -32.88 17.61
CA GLY A 274 -32.98 -33.42 18.77
C GLY A 274 -34.49 -33.31 18.59
N VAL A 275 -35.19 -32.67 19.52
CA VAL A 275 -36.65 -32.46 19.47
C VAL A 275 -37.06 -31.13 18.82
N ASP A 276 -36.11 -30.31 18.39
CA ASP A 276 -36.39 -29.00 17.82
C ASP A 276 -36.99 -29.14 16.42
N ARG A 277 -38.18 -28.54 16.28
CA ARG A 277 -38.95 -28.54 15.03
C ARG A 277 -38.69 -27.34 14.12
N ARG A 278 -37.82 -26.41 14.55
CA ARG A 278 -37.57 -25.13 13.88
C ARG A 278 -36.11 -25.04 13.46
N ILE A 279 -35.87 -24.67 12.21
CA ILE A 279 -34.53 -24.54 11.62
C ILE A 279 -34.42 -23.16 10.97
N THR A 280 -33.34 -22.43 11.23
CA THR A 280 -33.11 -21.09 10.68
C THR A 280 -31.76 -21.05 9.96
N TYR A 281 -31.77 -20.61 8.72
CA TYR A 281 -30.56 -20.30 7.94
C TYR A 281 -30.46 -18.79 7.72
N THR A 282 -29.25 -18.26 7.91
CA THR A 282 -28.93 -16.84 7.71
C THR A 282 -27.82 -16.67 6.71
N ASN A 283 -27.88 -15.55 5.97
CA ASN A 283 -26.88 -15.05 5.04
C ASN A 283 -26.43 -16.10 3.99
N LEU A 284 -27.40 -16.76 3.35
CA LEU A 284 -27.15 -17.68 2.25
C LEU A 284 -26.67 -16.89 1.02
N ASP A 285 -25.59 -17.38 0.40
CA ASP A 285 -25.09 -16.82 -0.86
C ASP A 285 -26.08 -17.08 -2.02
N ALA A 286 -25.94 -16.33 -3.11
CA ALA A 286 -26.74 -16.57 -4.30
C ALA A 286 -26.42 -17.94 -4.90
N GLY A 287 -27.42 -18.78 -5.07
CA GLY A 287 -27.23 -20.17 -5.47
C GLY A 287 -28.49 -21.02 -5.37
N ASN A 288 -28.34 -22.31 -5.68
CA ASN A 288 -29.38 -23.32 -5.53
C ASN A 288 -28.99 -24.28 -4.41
N TYR A 289 -29.90 -24.48 -3.48
CA TYR A 289 -29.76 -25.34 -2.32
C TYR A 289 -30.94 -26.31 -2.27
N THR A 290 -30.81 -27.41 -1.52
CA THR A 290 -31.93 -28.31 -1.25
C THR A 290 -31.99 -28.60 0.24
N LEU A 291 -33.07 -28.21 0.88
CA LEU A 291 -33.31 -28.54 2.29
C LEU A 291 -33.84 -29.97 2.39
N ARG A 292 -33.09 -30.80 3.11
CA ARG A 292 -33.45 -32.17 3.45
C ARG A 292 -33.81 -32.29 4.91
N VAL A 293 -34.94 -32.92 5.23
CA VAL A 293 -35.37 -33.15 6.63
C VAL A 293 -35.86 -34.58 6.82
N LYS A 294 -35.39 -35.22 7.89
CA LYS A 294 -35.81 -36.54 8.39
C LYS A 294 -36.35 -36.43 9.80
N ALA A 295 -37.25 -37.33 10.18
CA ALA A 295 -37.79 -37.41 11.52
C ALA A 295 -37.78 -38.86 12.01
N ALA A 296 -37.66 -39.03 13.32
CA ALA A 296 -37.88 -40.29 14.01
C ALA A 296 -39.10 -40.17 14.91
N ASN A 297 -39.88 -41.26 14.96
CA ASN A 297 -40.99 -41.39 15.92
C ASN A 297 -40.47 -41.52 17.35
N SER A 298 -41.38 -41.63 18.32
CA SER A 298 -41.04 -41.79 19.73
C SER A 298 -40.23 -43.05 20.06
N ASP A 299 -40.26 -44.06 19.19
CA ASP A 299 -39.49 -45.31 19.30
C ASP A 299 -38.10 -45.22 18.64
N GLY A 300 -37.74 -44.08 18.04
CA GLY A 300 -36.45 -43.87 17.39
C GLY A 300 -36.32 -44.46 15.98
N VAL A 301 -37.44 -44.87 15.36
CA VAL A 301 -37.46 -45.32 13.97
C VAL A 301 -37.49 -44.09 13.05
N TRP A 302 -36.44 -43.93 12.26
CA TRP A 302 -36.28 -42.81 11.32
C TRP A 302 -37.10 -43.03 10.04
N SER A 303 -37.55 -41.94 9.44
CA SER A 303 -38.21 -41.95 8.15
C SER A 303 -37.29 -42.41 7.02
N ASP A 304 -37.82 -43.28 6.15
CA ASP A 304 -37.10 -43.75 4.95
C ASP A 304 -36.96 -42.63 3.91
N ALA A 305 -38.02 -41.83 3.73
CA ALA A 305 -38.04 -40.66 2.87
C ALA A 305 -37.74 -39.37 3.66
N ASP A 306 -36.94 -38.50 3.07
CA ASP A 306 -36.74 -37.12 3.52
C ASP A 306 -37.62 -36.15 2.71
N ILE A 307 -38.02 -35.04 3.34
CA ILE A 307 -38.51 -33.87 2.57
C ILE A 307 -37.32 -33.32 1.81
N ALA A 308 -37.40 -33.21 0.48
CA ALA A 308 -36.42 -32.50 -0.33
C ALA A 308 -37.05 -31.23 -0.91
N LEU A 309 -36.74 -30.08 -0.31
CA LEU A 309 -37.28 -28.78 -0.71
C LEU A 309 -36.18 -27.93 -1.38
N PRO A 310 -36.23 -27.75 -2.72
CA PRO A 310 -35.35 -26.85 -3.44
C PRO A 310 -35.51 -25.39 -2.97
N ILE A 311 -34.38 -24.71 -2.75
CA ILE A 311 -34.30 -23.30 -2.36
C ILE A 311 -33.38 -22.59 -3.35
N SER A 312 -33.84 -21.53 -4.00
CA SER A 312 -33.01 -20.70 -4.88
C SER A 312 -32.89 -19.28 -4.33
N VAL A 313 -31.67 -18.80 -4.15
CA VAL A 313 -31.36 -17.43 -3.70
C VAL A 313 -30.95 -16.59 -4.91
N ALA A 314 -31.69 -15.52 -5.18
CA ALA A 314 -31.42 -14.63 -6.30
C ALA A 314 -30.11 -13.83 -6.08
N PRO A 315 -29.28 -13.63 -7.12
CA PRO A 315 -28.13 -12.76 -7.02
C PRO A 315 -28.56 -11.29 -6.89
N ALA A 316 -27.82 -10.52 -6.08
CA ALA A 316 -28.05 -9.09 -5.97
C ALA A 316 -27.96 -8.39 -7.35
N PRO A 317 -28.77 -7.36 -7.63
CA PRO A 317 -28.83 -6.71 -8.93
C PRO A 317 -27.46 -6.25 -9.47
N TRP A 318 -26.55 -5.80 -8.59
CA TRP A 318 -25.19 -5.36 -8.94
C TRP A 318 -24.19 -6.51 -9.17
N ARG A 319 -24.55 -7.76 -8.85
CA ARG A 319 -23.74 -8.96 -9.13
C ARG A 319 -24.29 -9.79 -10.29
N THR A 320 -25.23 -9.25 -11.06
CA THR A 320 -25.79 -9.90 -12.24
C THR A 320 -24.86 -9.76 -13.45
N TRP A 321 -25.01 -10.66 -14.44
CA TRP A 321 -24.21 -10.61 -15.67
C TRP A 321 -24.39 -9.29 -16.44
N TRP A 322 -25.61 -8.74 -16.47
CA TRP A 322 -25.88 -7.47 -17.15
C TRP A 322 -25.28 -6.27 -16.40
N ALA A 323 -25.17 -6.32 -15.06
CA ALA A 323 -24.45 -5.30 -14.30
C ALA A 323 -22.96 -5.30 -14.67
N TYR A 324 -22.33 -6.47 -14.81
CA TYR A 324 -20.95 -6.57 -15.30
C TYR A 324 -20.78 -6.07 -16.74
N VAL A 325 -21.76 -6.30 -17.62
CA VAL A 325 -21.78 -5.71 -18.96
C VAL A 325 -21.86 -4.17 -18.87
N LEU A 326 -22.74 -3.63 -18.03
CA LEU A 326 -22.84 -2.19 -17.78
C LEU A 326 -21.56 -1.60 -17.19
N TYR A 327 -20.91 -2.27 -16.24
CA TYR A 327 -19.61 -1.85 -15.69
C TYR A 327 -18.53 -1.85 -16.75
N THR A 328 -18.55 -2.83 -17.65
CA THR A 328 -17.60 -2.92 -18.76
C THR A 328 -17.87 -1.81 -19.78
N ILE A 329 -19.12 -1.54 -20.14
CA ILE A 329 -19.50 -0.43 -21.03
C ILE A 329 -19.14 0.92 -20.40
N ALA A 330 -19.39 1.11 -19.10
CA ALA A 330 -19.02 2.31 -18.38
C ALA A 330 -17.49 2.48 -18.32
N GLY A 331 -16.75 1.39 -18.07
CA GLY A 331 -15.28 1.38 -18.08
C GLY A 331 -14.70 1.68 -19.46
N VAL A 332 -15.19 1.05 -20.52
CA VAL A 332 -14.81 1.33 -21.91
C VAL A 332 -15.22 2.76 -22.29
N GLY A 333 -16.41 3.20 -21.91
CA GLY A 333 -16.89 4.57 -22.11
C GLY A 333 -16.00 5.59 -21.42
N LEU A 334 -15.55 5.32 -20.20
CA LEU A 334 -14.60 6.15 -19.45
C LEU A 334 -13.24 6.16 -20.14
N LEU A 335 -12.72 5.01 -20.59
CA LEU A 335 -11.46 4.95 -21.34
C LEU A 335 -11.55 5.69 -22.68
N LEU A 336 -12.67 5.56 -23.40
CA LEU A 336 -12.92 6.31 -24.62
C LEU A 336 -13.11 7.81 -24.34
N MET A 337 -13.72 8.18 -23.21
CA MET A 337 -13.84 9.57 -22.78
C MET A 337 -12.47 10.15 -22.43
N LEU A 338 -11.66 9.45 -21.64
CA LEU A 338 -10.28 9.83 -21.32
C LEU A 338 -9.43 9.90 -22.58
N GLY A 339 -9.56 8.92 -23.48
CA GLY A 339 -8.93 8.92 -24.80
C GLY A 339 -9.37 10.10 -25.66
N ARG A 340 -10.67 10.44 -25.67
CA ARG A 340 -11.18 11.63 -26.38
C ARG A 340 -10.75 12.92 -25.72
N VAL A 341 -10.65 13.01 -24.40
CA VAL A 341 -10.13 14.17 -23.68
C VAL A 341 -8.65 14.35 -24.01
N GLN A 342 -7.88 13.25 -24.02
CA GLN A 342 -6.47 13.25 -24.39
C GLN A 342 -6.28 13.61 -25.86
N GLN A 343 -7.08 13.06 -26.78
CA GLN A 343 -7.06 13.42 -28.20
C GLN A 343 -7.51 14.86 -28.42
N ARG A 344 -8.50 15.37 -27.69
CA ARG A 344 -8.89 16.78 -27.74
C ARG A 344 -7.81 17.68 -27.17
N LYS A 345 -7.11 17.27 -26.13
CA LYS A 345 -5.95 17.99 -25.57
C LYS A 345 -4.82 18.04 -26.61
N LEU A 346 -4.45 16.90 -27.17
CA LEU A 346 -3.46 16.80 -28.25
C LEU A 346 -3.87 17.58 -29.51
N ALA A 347 -5.15 17.56 -29.89
CA ALA A 347 -5.66 18.32 -31.03
C ALA A 347 -5.69 19.82 -30.75
N ARG A 348 -6.01 20.25 -29.52
CA ARG A 348 -5.89 21.65 -29.10
C ARG A 348 -4.43 22.09 -29.06
N GLU A 349 -3.53 21.26 -28.55
CA GLU A 349 -2.09 21.50 -28.57
C GLU A 349 -1.56 21.56 -30.00
N ALA A 350 -2.04 20.69 -30.91
CA ALA A 350 -1.69 20.73 -32.33
C ALA A 350 -2.29 21.94 -33.06
N GLN A 351 -3.52 22.37 -32.72
CA GLN A 351 -4.11 23.59 -33.25
C GLN A 351 -3.43 24.84 -32.69
N TYR A 352 -3.03 24.82 -31.43
CA TYR A 352 -2.26 25.87 -30.77
C TYR A 352 -0.85 25.93 -31.36
N SER A 353 -0.19 24.80 -31.57
CA SER A 353 1.10 24.71 -32.25
C SER A 353 1.01 25.14 -33.71
N ARG A 354 -0.05 24.79 -34.46
CA ARG A 354 -0.25 25.27 -35.84
C ARG A 354 -0.57 26.76 -35.92
N ARG A 355 -1.38 27.28 -34.98
CA ARG A 355 -1.64 28.73 -34.88
C ARG A 355 -0.38 29.48 -34.46
N LEU A 356 0.35 28.96 -33.47
CA LEU A 356 1.61 29.49 -33.03
C LEU A 356 2.67 29.39 -34.12
N GLU A 357 2.72 28.34 -34.93
CA GLU A 357 3.62 28.23 -36.07
C GLU A 357 3.22 29.16 -37.22
N ALA A 358 1.92 29.35 -37.46
CA ALA A 358 1.45 30.31 -38.46
C ALA A 358 1.69 31.75 -37.98
N GLU A 359 1.52 32.03 -36.69
CA GLU A 359 1.76 33.32 -36.06
C GLU A 359 3.24 33.58 -35.88
N VAL A 360 4.05 32.59 -35.50
CA VAL A 360 5.52 32.65 -35.49
C VAL A 360 6.01 32.77 -36.92
N ARG A 361 5.45 32.10 -37.94
CA ARG A 361 5.86 32.32 -39.35
C ARG A 361 5.53 33.72 -39.84
N ALA A 362 4.31 34.21 -39.57
CA ALA A 362 3.90 35.56 -39.91
C ALA A 362 4.75 36.59 -39.17
N ARG A 363 4.98 36.40 -37.86
CA ARG A 363 5.87 37.22 -37.05
C ARG A 363 7.33 37.07 -37.43
N THR A 364 7.83 35.92 -37.90
CA THR A 364 9.23 35.77 -38.35
C THR A 364 9.43 36.37 -39.73
N LEU A 365 8.40 36.42 -40.58
CA LEU A 365 8.44 37.18 -41.84
C LEU A 365 8.38 38.68 -41.55
N GLU A 366 7.49 39.11 -40.66
CA GLU A 366 7.41 40.51 -40.20
C GLU A 366 8.67 40.95 -39.42
N LEU A 367 9.22 40.08 -38.58
CA LEU A 367 10.48 40.30 -37.84
C LEU A 367 11.70 40.14 -38.72
N ALA A 368 11.68 39.37 -39.81
CA ALA A 368 12.78 39.35 -40.78
C ALA A 368 12.82 40.69 -41.54
N ASP A 369 11.67 41.21 -41.95
CA ASP A 369 11.55 42.51 -42.61
C ASP A 369 11.95 43.66 -41.63
N ARG A 370 11.49 43.59 -40.38
CA ARG A 370 11.89 44.55 -39.32
C ARG A 370 13.30 44.37 -38.81
N ASN A 371 13.86 43.17 -38.75
CA ASN A 371 15.27 42.95 -38.39
C ASN A 371 16.19 43.41 -39.51
N GLN A 372 15.81 43.26 -40.78
CA GLN A 372 16.60 43.78 -41.90
C GLN A 372 16.59 45.32 -41.91
N GLU A 373 15.46 45.96 -41.59
CA GLU A 373 15.40 47.41 -41.38
C GLU A 373 16.16 47.85 -40.10
N LEU A 374 16.08 47.09 -39.01
CA LEU A 374 16.79 47.37 -37.76
C LEU A 374 18.29 47.13 -37.87
N GLU A 375 18.77 46.15 -38.64
CA GLU A 375 20.20 45.95 -38.92
C GLU A 375 20.75 47.08 -39.80
N VAL A 376 19.99 47.52 -40.81
CA VAL A 376 20.38 48.68 -41.63
C VAL A 376 20.34 49.98 -40.80
N ALA A 377 19.41 50.13 -39.86
CA ALA A 377 19.34 51.28 -38.96
C ALA A 377 20.40 51.25 -37.85
N ASN A 378 20.66 50.09 -37.23
CA ASN A 378 21.73 49.92 -36.24
C ASN A 378 23.11 50.02 -36.87
N GLY A 379 23.31 49.51 -38.08
CA GLY A 379 24.58 49.66 -38.81
C GLY A 379 24.91 51.14 -39.04
N ARG A 380 23.92 51.94 -39.45
CA ARG A 380 24.05 53.40 -39.59
C ARG A 380 24.30 54.12 -38.25
N LEU A 381 23.66 53.70 -37.18
CA LEU A 381 23.89 54.25 -35.83
C LEU A 381 25.25 53.86 -35.25
N HIS A 382 25.73 52.65 -35.56
CA HIS A 382 27.01 52.14 -35.09
C HIS A 382 28.18 52.86 -35.79
N GLU A 383 28.11 53.02 -37.11
CA GLU A 383 29.08 53.84 -37.86
C GLU A 383 29.06 55.31 -37.41
N ALA A 384 27.87 55.93 -37.30
CA ALA A 384 27.75 57.32 -36.84
C ALA A 384 28.23 57.53 -35.39
N SER A 385 28.18 56.50 -34.54
CA SER A 385 28.72 56.57 -33.18
C SER A 385 30.24 56.44 -33.11
N HIS A 386 30.91 56.00 -34.17
CA HIS A 386 32.37 55.73 -34.21
C HIS A 386 33.14 56.67 -35.14
N THR A 387 32.45 57.47 -35.95
CA THR A 387 33.06 58.49 -36.80
C THR A 387 32.73 59.90 -36.30
N ASP A 388 33.60 60.86 -36.62
CA ASP A 388 33.31 62.28 -36.47
C ASP A 388 32.44 62.77 -37.65
N ALA A 389 31.42 63.57 -37.34
CA ALA A 389 30.43 64.00 -38.33
C ALA A 389 30.98 64.99 -39.36
N LEU A 390 32.08 65.70 -39.05
CA LEU A 390 32.66 66.69 -39.95
C LEU A 390 33.78 66.08 -40.79
N THR A 391 34.75 65.40 -40.18
CA THR A 391 35.94 64.90 -40.91
C THR A 391 35.78 63.48 -41.45
N GLY A 392 34.80 62.71 -40.99
CA GLY A 392 34.66 61.29 -41.33
C GLY A 392 35.73 60.38 -40.72
N LEU A 393 36.70 60.94 -39.99
CA LEU A 393 37.69 60.18 -39.23
C LEU A 393 37.04 59.41 -38.08
N ARG A 394 37.74 58.42 -37.54
CA ARG A 394 37.29 57.74 -36.32
C ARG A 394 37.26 58.72 -35.15
N ASN A 395 36.30 58.56 -34.25
CA ASN A 395 36.22 59.37 -33.04
C ASN A 395 36.89 58.65 -31.85
N ARG A 396 37.06 59.37 -30.74
CA ARG A 396 37.67 58.81 -29.51
C ARG A 396 37.04 57.49 -29.04
N ARG A 397 35.74 57.27 -29.25
CA ARG A 397 35.04 56.06 -28.78
C ARG A 397 35.52 54.81 -29.52
N TYR A 398 35.76 54.92 -30.82
CA TYR A 398 36.33 53.83 -31.63
C TYR A 398 37.69 53.36 -31.06
N LEU A 399 38.55 54.30 -30.64
CA LEU A 399 39.84 53.95 -30.04
C LEU A 399 39.67 53.10 -28.79
N PHE A 400 38.82 53.52 -27.84
CA PHE A 400 38.64 52.78 -26.58
C PHE A 400 38.14 51.35 -26.79
N GLU A 401 37.32 51.13 -27.81
CA GLU A 401 36.76 49.81 -28.14
C GLU A 401 37.79 48.91 -28.86
N GLU A 402 38.62 49.45 -29.75
CA GLU A 402 39.53 48.65 -30.59
C GLU A 402 40.97 48.55 -30.05
N ILE A 403 41.51 49.58 -29.40
CA ILE A 403 42.92 49.64 -28.97
C ILE A 403 43.28 48.51 -28.00
N SER A 404 42.32 48.02 -27.21
CA SER A 404 42.55 46.94 -26.26
C SER A 404 43.07 45.67 -26.94
N ARG A 405 42.59 45.37 -28.17
CA ARG A 405 43.09 44.22 -28.93
C ARG A 405 44.54 44.42 -29.38
N ASP A 406 44.88 45.64 -29.80
CA ASP A 406 46.24 45.98 -30.24
C ASP A 406 47.22 45.90 -29.06
N ILE A 407 46.82 46.41 -27.90
CA ILE A 407 47.60 46.33 -26.65
C ILE A 407 47.83 44.88 -26.23
N ASP A 408 46.80 44.03 -26.28
CA ASP A 408 46.94 42.60 -25.98
C ASP A 408 47.88 41.89 -26.95
N LEU A 409 47.86 42.26 -28.24
CA LEU A 409 48.79 41.72 -29.23
C LEU A 409 50.24 42.12 -28.91
N VAL A 410 50.48 43.38 -28.57
CA VAL A 410 51.81 43.86 -28.15
C VAL A 410 52.27 43.10 -26.89
N LYS A 411 51.45 43.02 -25.84
CA LYS A 411 51.79 42.27 -24.62
C LYS A 411 52.16 40.81 -24.90
N ARG A 412 51.37 40.12 -25.72
CA ARG A 412 51.66 38.73 -26.12
C ARG A 412 52.98 38.59 -26.87
N GLN A 413 53.33 39.55 -27.73
CA GLN A 413 54.60 39.54 -28.42
C GLN A 413 55.77 39.67 -27.44
N PHE A 414 55.68 40.55 -26.44
CA PHE A 414 56.72 40.72 -25.42
C PHE A 414 56.81 39.53 -24.44
N ASP A 415 55.69 38.93 -24.03
CA ASP A 415 55.67 37.73 -23.17
C ASP A 415 56.31 36.51 -23.85
N SER A 416 56.22 36.42 -25.18
CA SER A 416 56.71 35.26 -25.95
C SER A 416 58.24 35.21 -26.14
N ASP A 417 58.97 36.29 -25.87
CA ASP A 417 60.45 36.35 -25.98
C ASP A 417 61.12 37.05 -24.77
N PRO A 418 61.18 36.39 -23.60
CA PRO A 418 61.72 36.97 -22.36
C PRO A 418 63.26 37.14 -22.36
N LYS A 419 63.98 36.66 -23.39
CA LYS A 419 65.45 36.76 -23.50
C LYS A 419 65.91 37.79 -24.54
N GLY A 420 65.00 38.63 -25.04
CA GLY A 420 65.33 39.85 -25.79
C GLY A 420 66.02 39.61 -27.14
N ARG A 421 65.82 38.45 -27.78
CA ARG A 421 66.45 38.14 -29.09
C ARG A 421 65.70 38.77 -30.27
N ARG A 422 64.43 39.16 -30.10
CA ARG A 422 63.63 39.97 -31.04
C ARG A 422 63.60 41.48 -30.69
N ARG A 423 64.60 42.00 -29.97
CA ARG A 423 64.72 43.44 -29.62
C ARG A 423 64.90 44.40 -30.82
N ALA A 424 64.85 43.91 -32.06
CA ALA A 424 65.06 44.70 -33.28
C ALA A 424 63.87 44.69 -34.26
N CYS A 425 62.67 44.26 -33.82
CA CYS A 425 61.50 44.18 -34.69
C CYS A 425 60.44 45.20 -34.28
N ASN A 426 60.10 46.08 -35.22
CA ASN A 426 59.17 47.22 -35.17
C ASN A 426 57.75 46.82 -34.69
N GLY A 427 57.55 46.68 -33.38
CA GLY A 427 56.27 46.23 -32.79
C GLY A 427 55.62 47.22 -31.81
N ASP A 428 56.22 48.38 -31.59
CA ASP A 428 55.66 49.38 -30.68
C ASP A 428 54.41 50.03 -31.29
N ILE A 429 53.49 50.44 -30.43
CA ILE A 429 52.38 51.32 -30.78
C ILE A 429 52.79 52.73 -30.37
N VAL A 430 52.90 53.64 -31.33
CA VAL A 430 53.27 55.03 -31.04
C VAL A 430 52.04 55.92 -31.11
N PHE A 431 51.78 56.60 -30.00
CA PHE A 431 50.75 57.63 -29.90
C PHE A 431 51.36 58.97 -30.30
N ILE A 432 50.78 59.59 -31.33
CA ILE A 432 51.16 60.90 -31.82
C ILE A 432 49.95 61.82 -31.65
N VAL A 433 50.01 62.69 -30.65
CA VAL A 433 49.02 63.75 -30.43
C VAL A 433 49.37 64.93 -31.32
N VAL A 434 48.43 65.42 -32.10
CA VAL A 434 48.59 66.52 -33.05
C VAL A 434 47.63 67.62 -32.68
N ASP A 435 48.15 68.77 -32.28
CA ASP A 435 47.36 69.97 -31.97
C ASP A 435 47.60 71.03 -33.05
N LEU A 436 46.52 71.62 -33.57
CA LEU A 436 46.62 72.66 -34.59
C LEU A 436 46.95 74.03 -34.00
N ASP A 437 48.07 74.60 -34.44
CA ASP A 437 48.52 75.90 -34.02
C ASP A 437 47.57 77.00 -34.52
N ASN A 438 47.20 77.92 -33.62
CA ASN A 438 46.37 79.08 -33.89
C ASN A 438 44.99 78.77 -34.53
N PHE A 439 44.47 77.55 -34.40
CA PHE A 439 43.18 77.20 -35.01
C PHE A 439 42.01 78.03 -34.48
N LYS A 440 41.95 78.27 -33.16
CA LYS A 440 40.89 79.08 -32.53
C LYS A 440 40.83 80.52 -33.09
N PRO A 441 41.95 81.29 -33.16
CA PRO A 441 41.97 82.57 -33.87
C PRO A 441 41.50 82.51 -35.33
N VAL A 442 41.83 81.45 -36.06
CA VAL A 442 41.37 81.25 -37.45
C VAL A 442 39.86 81.13 -37.50
N ASN A 443 39.26 80.32 -36.62
CA ASN A 443 37.81 80.18 -36.50
C ASN A 443 37.12 81.49 -36.10
N ASP A 444 37.64 82.17 -35.09
CA ASP A 444 37.05 83.40 -34.56
C ASP A 444 37.12 84.57 -35.57
N THR A 445 38.14 84.59 -36.44
CA THR A 445 38.37 85.69 -37.39
C THR A 445 37.79 85.42 -38.78
N LEU A 446 37.91 84.18 -39.28
CA LEU A 446 37.54 83.81 -40.65
C LEU A 446 36.22 83.02 -40.73
N GLY A 447 35.65 82.68 -39.58
CA GLY A 447 34.38 81.96 -39.47
C GLY A 447 34.54 80.45 -39.48
N HIS A 448 33.58 79.77 -38.86
CA HIS A 448 33.59 78.31 -38.70
C HIS A 448 33.65 77.55 -40.03
N GLU A 449 33.01 78.04 -41.11
CA GLU A 449 33.07 77.37 -42.42
C GLU A 449 34.48 77.28 -43.00
N VAL A 450 35.33 78.28 -42.72
CA VAL A 450 36.73 78.29 -43.17
C VAL A 450 37.56 77.33 -42.32
N GLY A 451 37.35 77.34 -41.00
CA GLY A 451 38.03 76.39 -40.12
C GLY A 451 37.62 74.94 -40.38
N ASP A 452 36.37 74.67 -40.71
CA ASP A 452 35.90 73.34 -41.08
C ASP A 452 36.58 72.82 -42.35
N LYS A 453 36.73 73.68 -43.37
CA LYS A 453 37.51 73.35 -44.58
C LYS A 453 39.00 73.14 -44.27
N LEU A 454 39.54 73.88 -43.31
CA LEU A 454 40.92 73.72 -42.88
C LEU A 454 41.12 72.40 -42.13
N LEU A 455 40.17 72.00 -41.27
CA LEU A 455 40.16 70.70 -40.62
C LEU A 455 40.06 69.54 -41.63
N LEU A 456 39.24 69.70 -42.67
CA LEU A 456 39.17 68.72 -43.77
C LEU A 456 40.48 68.61 -44.54
N ALA A 457 41.12 69.74 -44.86
CA ALA A 457 42.42 69.73 -45.54
C ALA A 457 43.52 69.08 -44.67
N VAL A 458 43.53 69.37 -43.37
CA VAL A 458 44.43 68.72 -42.40
C VAL A 458 44.13 67.22 -42.31
N CYS A 459 42.85 66.83 -42.27
CA CYS A 459 42.43 65.43 -42.26
C CYS A 459 42.95 64.68 -43.49
N ASP A 460 42.78 65.22 -44.68
CA ASP A 460 43.29 64.62 -45.92
C ASP A 460 44.83 64.50 -45.90
N SER A 461 45.52 65.51 -45.35
CA SER A 461 46.97 65.48 -45.15
C SER A 461 47.39 64.36 -44.18
N LEU A 462 46.70 64.21 -43.04
CA LEU A 462 46.96 63.13 -42.08
C LEU A 462 46.74 61.76 -42.71
N VAL A 463 45.63 61.56 -43.42
CA VAL A 463 45.32 60.31 -44.14
C VAL A 463 46.38 59.99 -45.19
N SER A 464 46.86 61.00 -45.93
CA SER A 464 47.92 60.80 -46.92
C SER A 464 49.30 60.53 -46.31
N SER A 465 49.53 60.98 -45.07
CA SER A 465 50.80 60.84 -44.36
C SER A 465 50.93 59.51 -43.61
N CYS A 466 49.82 58.88 -43.24
CA CYS A 466 49.77 57.64 -42.47
C CYS A 466 49.53 56.40 -43.35
N ARG A 467 49.83 55.21 -42.81
CA ARG A 467 49.54 53.93 -43.49
C ARG A 467 48.07 53.56 -43.27
N SER A 468 47.53 52.72 -44.14
CA SER A 468 46.16 52.18 -43.98
C SER A 468 45.98 51.33 -42.71
N SER A 469 47.08 50.85 -42.11
CA SER A 469 47.10 50.13 -40.83
C SER A 469 47.00 51.03 -39.60
N ASP A 470 47.34 52.32 -39.74
CA ASP A 470 47.37 53.28 -38.64
C ASP A 470 45.97 53.80 -38.34
N ILE A 471 45.71 54.14 -37.07
CA ILE A 471 44.41 54.69 -36.67
C ILE A 471 44.53 56.20 -36.56
N ILE A 472 43.73 56.93 -37.34
CA ILE A 472 43.63 58.38 -37.27
C ILE A 472 42.31 58.73 -36.59
N ILE A 473 42.39 59.48 -35.51
CA ILE A 473 41.26 59.83 -34.67
C ILE A 473 41.15 61.33 -34.56
N ARG A 474 39.93 61.85 -34.73
CA ARG A 474 39.64 63.20 -34.25
C ARG A 474 39.48 63.14 -32.73
N TRP A 475 40.47 63.67 -32.02
CA TRP A 475 40.57 63.57 -30.57
C TRP A 475 39.76 64.68 -29.88
N GLY A 476 39.84 65.88 -30.44
CA GLY A 476 39.17 67.09 -29.95
C GLY A 476 38.63 67.98 -31.08
N GLY A 477 38.40 69.25 -30.77
CA GLY A 477 37.93 70.23 -31.76
C GLY A 477 38.97 70.49 -32.86
N ASP A 478 40.21 70.67 -32.43
CA ASP A 478 41.41 71.02 -33.20
C ASP A 478 42.59 70.07 -32.92
N GLU A 479 42.32 68.96 -32.22
CA GLU A 479 43.28 67.93 -31.87
C GLU A 479 43.00 66.63 -32.63
N PHE A 480 44.05 66.01 -33.13
CA PHE A 480 44.03 64.71 -33.77
C PHE A 480 44.96 63.76 -33.02
N LEU A 481 44.64 62.48 -33.06
CA LEU A 481 45.48 61.42 -32.53
C LEU A 481 45.78 60.44 -33.65
N VAL A 482 47.07 60.21 -33.91
CA VAL A 482 47.53 59.14 -34.78
C VAL A 482 48.09 58.03 -33.90
N VAL A 483 47.54 56.83 -34.06
CA VAL A 483 48.07 55.62 -33.46
C VAL A 483 48.80 54.86 -34.55
N ALA A 484 50.11 55.03 -34.57
CA ALA A 484 51.00 54.35 -35.50
C ALA A 484 51.29 52.94 -34.97
N ARG A 485 50.84 51.92 -35.71
CA ARG A 485 51.02 50.52 -35.33
C ARG A 485 52.33 49.98 -35.90
N GLU A 486 52.96 49.04 -35.19
CA GLU A 486 54.18 48.38 -35.67
C GLU A 486 55.27 49.38 -36.11
N THR A 487 55.42 50.46 -35.35
CA THR A 487 56.28 51.59 -35.72
C THR A 487 57.38 51.74 -34.68
N SER A 488 58.64 51.75 -35.12
CA SER A 488 59.76 51.98 -34.21
C SER A 488 59.84 53.45 -33.77
N ARG A 489 60.49 53.72 -32.64
CA ARG A 489 60.66 55.09 -32.10
C ARG A 489 61.36 56.03 -33.08
N ALA A 490 62.26 55.52 -33.93
CA ALA A 490 62.94 56.31 -34.97
C ALA A 490 62.07 56.53 -36.22
N GLU A 491 61.25 55.54 -36.63
CA GLU A 491 60.28 55.75 -37.71
C GLU A 491 59.16 56.70 -37.28
N ALA A 492 58.85 56.75 -35.98
CA ALA A 492 57.83 57.64 -35.44
C ALA A 492 58.21 59.12 -35.55
N THR A 493 59.48 59.48 -35.35
CA THR A 493 59.93 60.86 -35.57
C THR A 493 59.88 61.24 -37.05
N GLN A 494 60.21 60.32 -37.96
CA GLN A 494 60.05 60.53 -39.40
C GLN A 494 58.57 60.69 -39.81
N LEU A 495 57.67 59.92 -39.20
CA LEU A 495 56.22 60.07 -39.40
C LEU A 495 55.72 61.40 -38.85
N ALA A 496 56.19 61.83 -37.68
CA ALA A 496 55.84 63.13 -37.11
C ALA A 496 56.30 64.29 -38.00
N GLU A 497 57.53 64.25 -38.52
CA GLU A 497 58.02 65.27 -39.44
C GLU A 497 57.23 65.29 -40.75
N ARG A 498 56.85 64.12 -41.27
CA ARG A 498 55.98 64.03 -42.47
C ARG A 498 54.60 64.64 -42.20
N ILE A 499 54.00 64.36 -41.04
CA ILE A 499 52.71 64.95 -40.65
C ILE A 499 52.86 66.47 -40.50
N ARG A 500 53.88 66.94 -39.78
CA ARG A 500 54.17 68.36 -39.54
C ARG A 500 54.30 69.12 -40.87
N ALA A 501 55.15 68.62 -41.77
CA ALA A 501 55.35 69.20 -43.09
C ALA A 501 54.09 69.12 -43.97
N GLY A 502 53.30 68.05 -43.86
CA GLY A 502 52.03 67.91 -44.57
C GLY A 502 51.01 68.97 -44.13
N VAL A 503 50.86 69.15 -42.81
CA VAL A 503 49.96 70.15 -42.23
C VAL A 503 50.41 71.57 -42.55
N GLU A 504 51.71 71.87 -42.48
CA GLU A 504 52.27 73.17 -42.88
C GLU A 504 51.93 73.56 -44.33
N ASN A 505 51.79 72.57 -45.21
CA ASN A 505 51.42 72.79 -46.61
C ASN A 505 49.90 72.91 -46.85
N CYS A 506 49.08 72.65 -45.84
CA CYS A 506 47.62 72.77 -45.93
C CYS A 506 47.22 74.24 -46.04
N ARG A 507 46.63 74.59 -47.18
CA ARG A 507 46.13 75.94 -47.45
C ARG A 507 44.70 75.89 -47.95
N VAL A 508 43.84 76.73 -47.39
CA VAL A 508 42.45 76.90 -47.84
C VAL A 508 42.29 78.27 -48.45
N GLU A 509 42.00 78.33 -49.75
CA GLU A 509 41.80 79.60 -50.45
C GLU A 509 40.48 80.27 -50.05
N LEU A 510 40.56 81.56 -49.71
CA LEU A 510 39.42 82.41 -49.39
C LEU A 510 39.00 83.21 -50.62
N ARG A 511 37.72 83.61 -50.68
CA ARG A 511 37.14 84.41 -51.78
C ARG A 511 37.84 85.76 -52.03
N ASN A 512 38.68 86.22 -51.11
CA ASN A 512 39.44 87.47 -51.19
C ASN A 512 40.91 87.29 -51.64
N GLY A 513 41.30 86.10 -52.11
CA GLY A 513 42.65 85.79 -52.59
C GLY A 513 43.69 85.57 -51.48
N LYS A 514 43.28 85.58 -50.20
CA LYS A 514 44.11 85.16 -49.07
C LYS A 514 43.92 83.67 -48.81
N ALA A 515 44.91 83.00 -48.24
CA ALA A 515 44.78 81.61 -47.81
C ALA A 515 44.78 81.52 -46.28
N ALA A 516 43.90 80.68 -45.72
CA ALA A 516 44.01 80.24 -44.34
C ALA A 516 45.02 79.09 -44.28
N VAL A 517 46.01 79.23 -43.39
CA VAL A 517 47.07 78.25 -43.15
C VAL A 517 47.13 77.93 -41.67
N THR A 518 47.52 76.70 -41.34
CA THR A 518 47.76 76.26 -39.96
C THR A 518 49.03 75.41 -39.95
N THR A 519 49.70 75.40 -38.81
CA THR A 519 50.79 74.46 -38.52
C THR A 519 50.32 73.56 -37.39
N CYS A 520 51.10 72.55 -37.02
CA CYS A 520 50.77 71.73 -35.87
C CYS A 520 51.95 71.51 -34.94
N SER A 521 51.62 71.28 -33.68
CA SER A 521 52.55 70.80 -32.67
C SER A 521 52.23 69.35 -32.36
N LEU A 522 53.27 68.51 -32.41
CA LEU A 522 53.12 67.07 -32.22
C LEU A 522 53.82 66.59 -30.96
N GLY A 523 53.17 65.68 -30.25
CA GLY A 523 53.72 64.97 -29.11
C GLY A 523 53.72 63.48 -29.32
N LEU A 524 54.87 62.83 -29.07
CA LEU A 524 55.05 61.40 -29.30
C LEU A 524 55.36 60.64 -28.02
N ALA A 525 54.72 59.49 -27.84
CA ALA A 525 55.11 58.49 -26.85
C ALA A 525 54.85 57.07 -27.35
N ALA A 526 55.76 56.14 -27.06
CA ALA A 526 55.65 54.74 -27.47
C ALA A 526 55.09 53.86 -26.36
N TYR A 527 54.24 52.89 -26.74
CA TYR A 527 53.79 51.79 -25.92
C TYR A 527 54.38 50.47 -26.44
N PRO A 528 55.06 49.67 -25.58
CA PRO A 528 55.32 49.93 -24.18
C PRO A 528 56.32 51.07 -23.94
N PHE A 529 56.09 51.86 -22.89
CA PHE A 529 56.94 53.02 -22.57
C PHE A 529 58.37 52.61 -22.20
N LEU A 530 58.51 51.52 -21.43
CA LEU A 530 59.78 50.82 -21.22
C LEU A 530 59.65 49.39 -21.74
N PRO A 531 60.43 49.00 -22.76
CA PRO A 531 60.38 47.63 -23.30
C PRO A 531 60.72 46.56 -22.26
N GLU A 532 61.47 46.90 -21.21
CA GLU A 532 61.83 45.99 -20.11
C GLU A 532 60.71 45.79 -19.09
N ARG A 533 59.73 46.71 -19.05
CA ARG A 533 58.58 46.67 -18.14
C ARG A 533 57.32 47.12 -18.90
N VAL A 534 56.77 46.22 -19.71
CA VAL A 534 55.60 46.47 -20.58
C VAL A 534 54.37 46.99 -19.83
N ASP A 535 54.16 46.50 -18.60
CA ASP A 535 53.05 46.91 -17.74
C ASP A 535 53.36 48.12 -16.83
N LEU A 536 54.50 48.81 -17.00
CA LEU A 536 54.82 49.98 -16.17
C LEU A 536 53.78 51.09 -16.31
N LEU A 537 53.34 51.36 -17.54
CA LEU A 537 52.32 52.35 -17.87
C LEU A 537 51.21 51.71 -18.69
N SER A 538 49.97 52.10 -18.47
CA SER A 538 48.86 51.79 -19.38
C SER A 538 48.98 52.61 -20.67
N TRP A 539 48.29 52.19 -21.72
CA TRP A 539 48.25 52.97 -22.96
C TRP A 539 47.66 54.37 -22.77
N GLN A 540 46.71 54.54 -21.82
CA GLN A 540 46.18 55.86 -21.47
C GLN A 540 47.24 56.74 -20.78
N GLN A 541 48.07 56.15 -19.92
CA GLN A 541 49.18 56.86 -19.29
C GLN A 541 50.27 57.20 -20.32
N THR A 542 50.55 56.31 -21.27
CA THR A 542 51.45 56.61 -22.40
C THR A 542 50.90 57.73 -23.28
N LEU A 543 49.60 57.72 -23.60
CA LEU A 543 48.95 58.82 -24.31
C LEU A 543 49.04 60.14 -23.54
N SER A 544 48.94 60.09 -22.21
CA SER A 544 49.16 61.28 -21.36
C SER A 544 50.59 61.81 -21.45
N ILE A 545 51.58 60.94 -21.70
CA ILE A 545 52.96 61.38 -21.96
C ILE A 545 53.10 62.02 -23.34
N ALA A 546 52.42 61.46 -24.36
CA ALA A 546 52.38 62.09 -25.68
C ALA A 546 51.74 63.49 -25.60
N ASP A 547 50.71 63.68 -24.76
CA ASP A 547 50.09 64.99 -24.52
C ASP A 547 51.07 65.98 -23.83
N ILE A 548 51.84 65.52 -22.83
CA ILE A 548 52.91 66.32 -22.21
C ILE A 548 53.95 66.74 -23.24
N ALA A 549 54.36 65.82 -24.13
CA ALA A 549 55.29 66.09 -25.21
C ALA A 549 54.71 67.10 -26.22
N MET A 550 53.42 66.98 -26.57
CA MET A 550 52.75 67.91 -27.48
C MET A 550 52.74 69.33 -26.89
N TYR A 551 52.43 69.46 -25.60
CA TYR A 551 52.44 70.75 -24.93
C TYR A 551 53.83 71.41 -24.94
N ARG A 552 54.89 70.60 -24.87
CA ARG A 552 56.27 71.05 -25.01
C ARG A 552 56.56 71.55 -26.43
N ALA A 553 56.15 70.80 -27.46
CA ALA A 553 56.25 71.23 -28.86
C ALA A 553 55.45 72.53 -29.13
N LYS A 554 54.30 72.70 -28.48
CA LYS A 554 53.42 73.88 -28.61
C LYS A 554 54.08 75.20 -28.19
N ALA A 555 55.13 75.15 -27.37
CA ALA A 555 55.91 76.32 -27.01
C ALA A 555 56.69 76.90 -28.20
N GLU A 556 57.21 76.04 -29.09
CA GLU A 556 57.95 76.46 -30.29
C GLU A 556 57.04 76.65 -31.50
N ARG A 557 55.91 75.91 -31.55
CA ARG A 557 54.96 75.81 -32.68
C ARG A 557 55.59 75.21 -33.93
N ASN A 558 54.77 74.59 -34.77
CA ASN A 558 55.23 73.91 -35.99
C ASN A 558 56.43 72.99 -35.72
N SER A 559 56.32 72.14 -34.71
CA SER A 559 57.42 71.32 -34.17
C SER A 559 56.89 70.00 -33.61
N TYR A 560 57.78 69.05 -33.37
CA TYR A 560 57.44 67.82 -32.65
C TYR A 560 58.39 67.59 -31.46
N CYS A 561 57.85 66.95 -30.42
CA CYS A 561 58.61 66.46 -29.28
C CYS A 561 58.22 65.00 -29.01
N GLY A 562 59.20 64.11 -28.87
CA GLY A 562 59.01 62.74 -28.46
C GLY A 562 59.62 62.47 -27.09
N ILE A 563 58.85 61.87 -26.18
CA ILE A 563 59.33 61.43 -24.87
C ILE A 563 59.31 59.90 -24.85
N TYR A 564 60.49 59.31 -24.73
CA TYR A 564 60.67 57.85 -24.74
C TYR A 564 61.33 57.39 -23.45
N GLY A 565 60.84 56.30 -22.86
CA GLY A 565 61.45 55.74 -21.65
C GLY A 565 62.82 55.12 -21.94
N ALA A 566 63.81 55.43 -21.08
CA ALA A 566 65.14 54.84 -21.10
C ALA A 566 65.36 53.90 -19.90
N SER A 567 65.18 54.39 -18.67
CA SER A 567 65.31 53.58 -17.44
C SER A 567 64.47 54.14 -16.29
N TRP A 568 63.75 53.28 -15.54
CA TRP A 568 62.98 53.73 -14.37
C TRP A 568 62.78 52.60 -13.35
N ALA A 569 63.12 52.87 -12.09
CA ALA A 569 62.98 51.90 -11.00
C ALA A 569 61.66 52.03 -10.21
N GLY A 570 60.98 53.18 -10.29
CA GLY A 570 59.77 53.48 -9.52
C GLY A 570 58.48 52.88 -10.11
N THR A 571 57.33 53.34 -9.59
CA THR A 571 56.00 53.04 -10.14
C THR A 571 55.70 53.92 -11.35
N GLY A 572 54.73 53.49 -12.18
CA GLY A 572 54.30 54.26 -13.35
C GLY A 572 53.67 55.61 -13.00
N ASP A 573 52.86 55.65 -11.94
CA ASP A 573 52.22 56.89 -11.49
C ASP A 573 53.25 57.94 -11.04
N ALA A 574 54.29 57.52 -10.31
CA ALA A 574 55.37 58.41 -9.87
C ALA A 574 56.17 58.98 -11.06
N LEU A 575 56.39 58.17 -12.10
CA LEU A 575 57.04 58.62 -13.34
C LEU A 575 56.18 59.66 -14.06
N LEU A 576 54.87 59.42 -14.17
CA LEU A 576 53.95 60.33 -14.85
C LEU A 576 53.80 61.66 -14.09
N GLU A 577 53.76 61.64 -12.76
CA GLU A 577 53.74 62.86 -11.94
C GLU A 577 55.04 63.66 -12.11
N GLN A 578 56.20 63.01 -12.09
CA GLN A 578 57.48 63.69 -12.29
C GLN A 578 57.63 64.26 -13.71
N LEU A 579 57.16 63.54 -14.74
CA LEU A 579 57.13 64.06 -16.12
C LEU A 579 56.26 65.31 -16.26
N LYS A 580 55.18 65.43 -15.48
CA LYS A 580 54.33 66.63 -15.46
C LYS A 580 54.98 67.80 -14.73
N SER A 581 55.77 67.55 -13.69
CA SER A 581 56.38 68.61 -12.89
C SER A 581 57.70 69.10 -13.44
N ASP A 582 58.57 68.19 -13.91
CA ASP A 582 59.94 68.49 -14.33
C ASP A 582 60.49 67.39 -15.27
N SER A 583 60.13 67.46 -16.55
CA SER A 583 60.58 66.50 -17.56
C SER A 583 62.08 66.61 -17.88
N ASP A 584 62.69 67.78 -17.69
CA ASP A 584 64.09 68.03 -18.03
C ASP A 584 65.04 67.35 -17.04
N SER A 585 64.73 67.43 -15.75
CA SER A 585 65.44 66.68 -14.71
C SER A 585 65.43 65.17 -14.95
N LEU A 586 64.31 64.61 -15.43
CA LEU A 586 64.24 63.19 -15.78
C LEU A 586 65.09 62.82 -17.01
N ALA A 587 65.24 63.73 -17.97
CA ALA A 587 66.10 63.54 -19.12
C ALA A 587 67.59 63.62 -18.74
N GLU A 588 67.98 64.61 -17.92
CA GLU A 588 69.35 64.77 -17.41
C GLU A 588 69.80 63.57 -16.57
N ASN A 589 68.88 62.97 -15.80
CA ASN A 589 69.14 61.76 -15.01
C ASN A 589 69.12 60.46 -15.84
N GLY A 590 68.90 60.54 -17.16
CA GLY A 590 68.89 59.39 -18.07
C GLY A 590 67.68 58.45 -17.90
N HIS A 591 66.60 58.94 -17.30
CA HIS A 591 65.37 58.15 -17.12
C HIS A 591 64.49 58.17 -18.37
N VAL A 592 64.45 59.30 -19.07
CA VAL A 592 63.77 59.46 -20.36
C VAL A 592 64.70 60.05 -21.41
N GLN A 593 64.42 59.76 -22.67
CA GLN A 593 65.03 60.40 -23.82
C GLN A 593 64.01 61.34 -24.45
N ILE A 594 64.39 62.60 -24.61
CA ILE A 594 63.58 63.62 -25.26
C ILE A 594 64.17 63.91 -26.64
N VAL A 595 63.32 63.86 -27.66
CA VAL A 595 63.70 64.08 -29.06
C VAL A 595 62.85 65.20 -29.62
N ASP A 596 63.47 66.34 -29.89
CA ASP A 596 62.81 67.56 -30.37
C ASP A 596 63.22 67.85 -31.82
N SER A 597 62.31 68.42 -32.62
CA SER A 597 62.58 68.77 -34.02
C SER A 597 63.75 69.76 -34.22
N THR A 598 64.11 70.54 -33.20
CA THR A 598 65.25 71.47 -33.20
C THR A 598 66.61 70.77 -33.01
N SER A 599 66.63 69.50 -32.56
CA SER A 599 67.84 68.71 -32.36
C SER A 599 68.21 67.82 -33.57
N ASP A 600 67.22 67.41 -34.36
CA ASP A 600 67.36 66.51 -35.52
C ASP A 600 67.99 67.18 -36.77
N SER A 601 68.02 68.52 -36.85
CA SER A 601 68.69 69.25 -37.93
C SER A 601 70.21 69.03 -37.99
N THR A 602 70.79 68.31 -37.02
CA THR A 602 72.23 68.00 -36.94
C THR A 602 72.57 66.60 -37.44
N GLN A 603 71.60 65.73 -37.78
CA GLN A 603 71.85 64.33 -38.20
C GLN A 603 71.42 63.96 -39.64
N GLN A 604 70.84 64.87 -40.42
CA GLN A 604 70.55 64.66 -41.86
C GLN A 604 71.74 64.88 -42.82
N HIS A 605 72.97 64.92 -42.30
CA HIS A 605 74.19 64.76 -43.10
C HIS A 605 74.91 63.48 -42.67
N ILE A 606 74.46 62.32 -43.15
CA ILE A 606 75.23 61.11 -43.52
C ILE A 606 74.22 60.09 -44.09
N ALA A 607 74.15 60.05 -45.43
CA ALA A 607 73.88 58.91 -46.33
C ALA A 607 73.29 59.43 -47.64
#